data_AF-A0AAW5RRH0-F1
#
_entry.id   AF-A0AAW5RRH0-F1
#
_cell.length_a   1.000
_cell.length_b   1.000
_cell.length_c   1.000
_cell.angle_alpha   90.00
_cell.angle_beta   90.00
_cell.angle_gamma   90.00
#
_symmetry.space_group_name_H-M   'P 1'
#
loop_
_entity.id
_entity.type
_entity.pdbx_description
1 polymer ?
#
loop_
_entity_poly.entity_id
_entity_poly.type
_entity_poly.pdbx_seq_one_letter_code
_entity_poly.pdbx_strand_id
1 'polypeptide(L)' 'WEEYTQRYPNSCYSYSQFCDRYKSWCQLQKRSMRQIHKAGEKLFIDYCGPTVPIVSPTTGEVRQAQVFVAVLGASNYTF' A
#
# COMPACT_ATOMS: atom_id res chain seq x y z
N TRP A 1 -25.73 9.39 -8.29
CA TRP A 1 -26.63 10.56 -8.28
C TRP A 1 -28.08 10.12 -8.29
N GLU A 2 -28.49 9.36 -9.32
CA GLU A 2 -29.88 8.89 -9.49
C GLU A 2 -30.41 8.11 -8.28
N GLU A 3 -29.61 7.18 -7.73
CA GLU A 3 -29.97 6.44 -6.51
C GLU A 3 -30.13 7.37 -5.28
N TYR A 4 -29.34 8.44 -5.19
CA TYR A 4 -29.43 9.42 -4.11
C TYR A 4 -30.69 10.26 -4.21
N THR A 5 -31.08 10.67 -5.42
CA THR A 5 -32.34 11.38 -5.67
C THR A 5 -33.56 10.50 -5.45
N GLN A 6 -33.50 9.22 -5.82
CA GLN A 6 -34.59 8.27 -5.55
C GLN A 6 -34.80 8.06 -4.05
N ARG A 7 -33.71 8.05 -3.26
CA ARG A 7 -33.76 7.86 -1.81
C ARG A 7 -34.18 9.12 -1.05
N TYR A 8 -33.92 10.31 -1.60
CA TYR A 8 -34.26 11.60 -0.97
C TYR A 8 -34.87 12.61 -1.96
N PRO A 9 -36.09 12.37 -2.46
CA PRO A 9 -36.64 13.11 -3.62
C PRO A 9 -36.81 14.62 -3.41
N ASN A 10 -37.12 15.04 -2.19
CA ASN A 10 -37.39 16.45 -1.84
C ASN A 10 -36.25 17.10 -1.04
N SER A 11 -35.14 16.38 -0.84
CA SER A 11 -34.01 16.84 -0.01
C SER A 11 -32.68 16.36 -0.58
N CYS A 12 -32.62 16.19 -1.90
CA CYS A 12 -31.41 15.95 -2.65
C CYS A 12 -30.89 17.26 -3.24
N TYR A 13 -29.58 17.36 -3.42
CA TYR A 13 -28.95 18.46 -4.16
C TYR A 13 -29.44 18.54 -5.63
N SER A 14 -28.95 19.51 -6.40
CA SER A 14 -28.99 19.38 -7.86
C SER A 14 -27.80 18.55 -8.35
N TYR A 15 -27.88 18.00 -9.56
CA TYR A 15 -26.78 17.21 -10.13
C TYR A 15 -25.45 17.97 -10.15
N SER A 16 -25.47 19.25 -10.55
CA SER A 16 -24.29 20.10 -10.58
C SER A 16 -23.69 20.29 -9.19
N GLN A 17 -24.51 20.64 -8.20
CA GLN A 17 -24.05 20.85 -6.83
C GLN A 17 -23.50 19.56 -6.20
N PHE A 18 -24.09 18.40 -6.51
CA PHE A 18 -23.55 17.11 -6.09
C PHE A 18 -22.18 16.84 -6.71
N CYS A 19 -22.02 17.07 -8.02
CA CYS A 19 -20.76 16.87 -8.71
C CYS A 19 -19.65 17.77 -8.13
N ASP A 20 -19.96 19.03 -7.85
CA ASP A 20 -19.01 19.97 -7.28
C ASP A 20 -18.57 19.54 -5.88
N ARG A 21 -19.52 19.18 -5.00
CA ARG A 21 -19.22 18.67 -3.66
C ARG A 21 -18.43 17.36 -3.71
N TYR A 22 -18.77 16.45 -4.61
CA TYR A 22 -18.06 15.19 -4.80
C TYR A 22 -16.62 15.44 -5.25
N LYS A 23 -16.39 16.35 -6.20
CA LYS A 23 -15.04 16.73 -6.64
C LYS A 23 -14.23 17.34 -5.51
N SER A 24 -14.81 18.26 -4.72
CA SER A 24 -14.15 18.81 -3.54
C SER A 24 -13.79 17.72 -2.53
N TRP A 25 -14.70 16.78 -2.26
CA TRP A 25 -14.42 15.65 -1.38
C TRP A 25 -13.31 14.74 -1.92
N CYS A 26 -13.29 14.44 -3.22
CA CYS A 26 -12.23 13.66 -3.87
C CYS A 26 -10.85 14.30 -3.70
N GLN A 27 -10.77 15.64 -3.71
CA GLN A 27 -9.51 16.36 -3.50
C GLN A 27 -9.01 16.31 -2.05
N LEU A 28 -9.89 16.07 -1.07
CA LEU A 28 -9.53 15.89 0.34
C LEU A 28 -9.01 14.48 0.65
N GLN A 29 -9.20 13.52 -0.27
CA GLN A 29 -8.73 12.16 -0.04
C GLN A 29 -7.20 12.12 -0.07
N LYS A 30 -6.61 11.41 0.90
CA LYS A 30 -5.17 11.18 0.92
C LYS A 30 -4.78 10.47 -0.37
N ARG A 31 -3.82 11.04 -1.09
CA ARG A 31 -3.23 10.39 -2.26
C ARG A 31 -2.43 9.19 -1.79
N SER A 32 -3.02 7.99 -1.85
CA SER A 32 -2.22 6.77 -1.79
C SER A 32 -1.57 6.60 -3.15
N MET A 33 -0.25 6.57 -3.22
CA MET A 33 0.45 6.14 -4.43
C MET A 33 0.25 4.63 -4.56
N ARG A 34 -0.90 4.20 -5.05
CA ARG A 34 -1.16 2.78 -5.33
C ARG A 34 -0.40 2.42 -6.60
N GLN A 35 0.79 1.89 -6.42
CA GLN A 35 1.58 1.37 -7.53
C GLN A 35 0.99 0.04 -7.96
N ILE A 36 0.75 -0.12 -9.26
CA ILE A 36 0.35 -1.40 -9.83
C ILE A 36 1.65 -2.16 -10.13
N HIS A 37 1.83 -3.31 -9.48
CA HIS A 37 2.97 -4.19 -9.73
C HIS A 37 2.54 -5.37 -10.59
N LYS A 38 3.05 -5.45 -11.82
CA LYS A 38 2.85 -6.63 -12.66
C LYS A 38 3.66 -7.79 -12.09
N ALA A 39 3.05 -8.97 -12.00
CA ALA A 39 3.72 -10.16 -11.48
C ALA A 39 4.98 -10.50 -12.29
N GLY A 40 6.08 -10.78 -11.58
CA GLY A 40 7.38 -11.13 -12.19
C GLY A 40 8.20 -9.97 -12.75
N GLU A 41 7.68 -8.73 -12.74
CA GLU A 41 8.41 -7.59 -13.33
C GLU A 41 9.46 -6.98 -12.40
N LYS A 42 9.16 -6.88 -11.10
CA LYS A 42 10.00 -6.18 -10.11
C LYS A 42 10.03 -6.92 -8.77
N LEU A 43 11.23 -7.01 -8.19
CA LEU A 43 11.50 -7.50 -6.85
C LEU A 43 12.02 -6.34 -6.00
N PHE A 44 11.44 -6.14 -4.82
CA PHE A 44 11.88 -5.14 -3.84
C PHE A 44 12.74 -5.83 -2.80
N ILE A 45 13.91 -5.27 -2.49
CA ILE A 45 14.86 -5.81 -1.52
C ILE A 45 15.17 -4.72 -0.50
N ASP A 46 15.12 -5.05 0.79
CA ASP A 46 15.53 -4.16 1.87
C ASP A 46 16.49 -4.86 2.83
N TYR A 47 17.39 -4.07 3.45
CA TYR A 47 18.34 -4.54 4.45
C TYR A 47 17.77 -4.28 5.85
N CYS A 48 17.76 -5.31 6.70
CA CYS A 48 17.22 -5.25 8.06
C CYS A 48 18.17 -4.54 9.05
N GLY A 49 18.81 -3.45 8.64
CA GLY A 49 19.67 -2.61 9.49
C GLY A 49 20.83 -3.38 10.17
N PRO A 50 20.75 -3.72 11.47
CA PRO A 50 21.83 -4.37 12.20
C PRO A 50 22.19 -5.77 11.68
N THR A 51 23.46 -6.14 11.82
CA THR A 51 23.91 -7.52 11.61
C THR A 51 23.49 -8.43 12.75
N VAL A 52 23.25 -9.70 12.44
CA VAL A 52 22.95 -10.75 13.42
C VAL A 52 24.15 -11.69 13.62
N PRO A 53 24.45 -12.13 14.85
CA PRO A 53 25.49 -13.11 15.09
C PRO A 53 25.04 -14.51 14.67
N ILE A 54 25.90 -15.21 13.93
CA ILE A 54 25.77 -16.61 13.55
C ILE A 54 26.90 -17.38 14.24
N VAL A 55 26.53 -18.37 15.05
CA VAL A 55 27.49 -19.21 15.77
C VAL A 55 27.73 -20.49 14.97
N SER A 56 29.00 -20.80 14.70
CA SER A 56 29.40 -22.07 14.10
C SER A 56 29.18 -23.22 15.10
N PRO A 57 28.36 -24.24 14.79
CA PRO A 57 28.10 -25.33 15.72
C PRO A 57 29.32 -26.25 15.93
N THR A 58 30.28 -26.25 15.00
CA THR A 58 31.50 -27.08 15.08
C THR A 58 32.67 -26.39 15.75
N THR A 59 32.77 -25.05 15.64
CA THR A 59 33.95 -24.29 16.12
C THR A 59 33.64 -23.28 17.22
N GLY A 60 32.36 -22.94 17.44
CA GLY A 60 31.95 -21.87 18.37
C GLY A 60 32.27 -20.45 17.89
N GLU A 61 32.87 -20.30 16.70
CA GLU A 61 33.18 -19.00 16.11
C GLU A 61 31.90 -18.20 15.82
N VAL A 62 31.90 -16.91 16.15
CA VAL A 62 30.78 -15.99 15.91
C VAL A 62 31.07 -15.13 14.68
N ARG A 63 30.17 -15.17 13.69
CA ARG A 63 30.24 -14.34 12.48
C ARG A 63 29.04 -13.41 12.41
N GLN A 64 29.25 -12.17 12.01
CA GLN A 64 28.17 -11.21 11.82
C GLN A 64 27.61 -11.35 10.40
N ALA A 65 26.29 -11.49 10.28
CA ALA A 65 25.61 -11.63 8.99
C ALA A 65 24.60 -10.50 8.78
N GLN A 66 24.51 -10.03 7.54
CA GLN A 66 23.48 -9.09 7.11
C GLN A 66 22.20 -9.87 6.74
N VAL A 67 21.04 -9.38 7.17
CA VAL A 67 19.74 -9.93 6.79
C VAL A 67 19.10 -9.01 5.76
N PHE A 68 18.70 -9.57 4.63
CA PHE A 68 17.89 -8.87 3.62
C PHE A 68 16.56 -9.60 3.42
N VAL A 69 15.52 -8.84 3.12
CA VAL A 69 14.18 -9.37 2.84
C VAL A 69 13.80 -8.93 1.44
N ALA A 70 13.25 -9.86 0.65
CA ALA A 70 12.83 -9.60 -0.72
C ALA A 70 11.35 -9.92 -0.91
N VAL A 71 10.62 -9.05 -1.61
CA VAL A 71 9.19 -9.24 -1.92
C VAL A 71 8.84 -8.88 -3.35
N LEU A 72 7.90 -9.64 -3.92
CA LEU A 72 7.31 -9.35 -5.21
C LEU A 72 6.13 -8.40 -5.00
N GLY A 73 6.20 -7.17 -5.54
CA GLY A 73 5.14 -6.17 -5.29
C GLY A 73 3.74 -6.59 -5.75
N ALA A 74 3.65 -7.56 -6.68
CA ALA A 74 2.37 -8.08 -7.17
C ALA A 74 1.69 -9.05 -6.20
N SER A 75 2.44 -9.66 -5.28
CA SER A 75 1.93 -10.72 -4.41
C SER A 75 1.24 -10.19 -3.15
N ASN A 76 1.40 -8.89 -2.84
CA ASN A 76 0.80 -8.20 -1.70
C ASN A 76 1.07 -8.86 -0.33
N TYR A 77 2.09 -9.75 -0.23
CA TYR A 77 2.40 -10.50 1.01
C TYR A 77 3.10 -9.67 2.10
N THR A 78 3.41 -8.41 1.84
CA THR A 78 4.08 -7.49 2.78
C THR A 78 3.20 -6.34 3.29
N PHE A 79 1.92 -6.27 2.88
CA PHE A 79 0.97 -5.22 3.25
C PHE A 79 -0.38 -5.77 3.65
#